data_AF-A0A7S2QZ39-F1
#
_entry.id   AF-A0A7S2QZ39-F1
#
_cell.length_a   1.000
_cell.length_b   1.000
_cell.length_c   1.000
_cell.angle_alpha   90.00
_cell.angle_beta   90.00
_cell.angle_gamma   90.00
#
_symmetry.space_group_name_H-M   'P 1'
#
loop_
_entity.id
_entity.type
_entity.pdbx_description
1 polymer ?
#
loop_
_entity_poly.entity_id
_entity_poly.type
_entity_poly.pdbx_seq_one_letter_code
_entity_poly.pdbx_strand_id
1 'polypeptide(L)'
;WPQRKITNADAPPHDERTPPLSFEVLAVDGRARASVLALAHHDCRTPMFMPVGTQGSVKGLTSAQLLDIECQVVLGNTYHLGNRPGADVVAQAGGLRCFMNWPRATLTDSGGFQMVSLLDLADITEEGVTFQSP
;
A
#
# COMPACT_ATOMS: atom_id res chain seq x y z
N TRP A 1 -24.90 -24.38 -0.81
CA TRP A 1 -24.92 -22.91 -1.00
C TRP A 1 -24.13 -22.60 -2.25
N PRO A 2 -24.73 -22.05 -3.32
CA PRO A 2 -24.00 -21.88 -4.58
C PRO A 2 -23.00 -20.73 -4.42
N GLN A 3 -21.70 -21.05 -4.50
CA GLN A 3 -20.65 -20.04 -4.58
C GLN A 3 -20.72 -19.39 -5.96
N ARG A 4 -21.38 -18.23 -6.07
CA ARG A 4 -21.14 -17.33 -7.20
C ARG A 4 -19.70 -16.82 -7.06
N LYS A 5 -18.80 -17.30 -7.92
CA LYS A 5 -17.49 -16.68 -8.12
C LYS A 5 -17.72 -15.32 -8.77
N ILE A 6 -17.73 -14.27 -7.97
CA ILE A 6 -17.72 -12.88 -8.45
C ILE A 6 -16.29 -12.62 -8.92
N THR A 7 -16.13 -12.33 -10.21
CA THR A 7 -14.80 -12.16 -10.83
C THR A 7 -14.44 -10.68 -10.93
N ASN A 8 -13.19 -10.36 -11.23
CA ASN A 8 -12.76 -8.97 -11.46
C ASN A 8 -13.47 -8.30 -12.66
N ALA A 9 -14.09 -9.07 -13.55
CA ALA A 9 -14.90 -8.54 -14.65
C ALA A 9 -16.20 -7.84 -14.19
N ASP A 10 -16.60 -8.05 -12.93
CA ASP A 10 -17.81 -7.45 -12.35
C ASP A 10 -17.52 -6.12 -11.63
N ALA A 11 -16.27 -5.65 -11.60
CA ALA A 11 -15.93 -4.35 -11.03
C ALA A 11 -16.30 -3.24 -12.03
N PRO A 12 -17.04 -2.20 -11.61
CA PRO A 12 -17.39 -1.10 -12.51
C PRO A 12 -16.12 -0.42 -13.06
N PRO A 13 -16.14 0.07 -14.30
CA PRO A 13 -15.02 0.84 -14.84
C PRO A 13 -14.79 2.11 -13.98
N HIS A 14 -13.52 2.48 -13.81
CA HIS A 14 -13.11 3.69 -13.10
C HIS A 14 -13.75 4.93 -13.74
N ASP A 15 -14.72 5.55 -13.06
CA ASP A 15 -15.33 6.84 -13.43
C ASP A 15 -14.53 7.97 -12.78
N GLU A 16 -14.03 8.92 -13.60
CA GLU A 16 -13.29 10.11 -13.16
C GLU A 16 -14.08 11.00 -12.18
N ARG A 17 -15.38 10.77 -12.01
CA ARG A 17 -16.27 11.45 -11.05
C ARG A 17 -16.32 10.78 -9.68
N THR A 18 -15.68 9.64 -9.48
CA THR A 18 -15.61 8.96 -8.18
C THR A 18 -14.73 9.78 -7.25
N PRO A 19 -15.19 10.16 -6.03
CA PRO A 19 -14.33 10.86 -5.09
C PRO A 19 -13.04 10.07 -4.85
N PRO A 20 -11.90 10.74 -4.63
CA PRO A 20 -10.57 10.10 -4.61
C PRO A 20 -10.42 8.99 -3.56
N LEU A 21 -11.33 8.96 -2.60
CA LEU A 21 -11.52 7.90 -1.61
C LEU A 21 -13.02 7.73 -1.32
N SER A 22 -13.57 6.54 -1.57
CA SER A 22 -14.92 6.16 -1.12
C SER A 22 -14.90 4.77 -0.50
N PHE A 23 -15.82 4.52 0.44
CA PHE A 23 -15.94 3.22 1.11
C PHE A 23 -17.41 2.81 1.21
N GLU A 24 -17.76 1.72 0.52
CA GLU A 24 -19.12 1.18 0.45
C GLU A 24 -19.18 -0.20 1.11
N VAL A 25 -20.11 -0.40 2.04
CA VAL A 25 -20.36 -1.72 2.66
C VAL A 25 -21.41 -2.47 1.85
N LEU A 26 -21.02 -3.60 1.26
CA LEU A 26 -21.89 -4.45 0.45
C LEU A 26 -22.68 -5.46 1.29
N ALA A 27 -22.07 -6.00 2.35
CA ALA A 27 -22.68 -6.99 3.22
C ALA A 27 -22.08 -6.95 4.63
N VAL A 28 -22.89 -7.36 5.61
CA VAL A 28 -22.53 -7.43 7.03
C VAL A 28 -22.95 -8.77 7.62
N ASP A 29 -22.05 -9.40 8.38
CA ASP A 29 -22.36 -10.58 9.20
C ASP A 29 -21.71 -10.41 10.59
N GLY A 30 -22.54 -10.10 11.59
CA GLY A 30 -22.07 -9.69 12.92
C GLY A 30 -21.15 -8.46 12.84
N ARG A 31 -19.85 -8.65 13.13
CA ARG A 31 -18.82 -7.59 13.03
C ARG A 31 -18.05 -7.61 11.71
N ALA A 32 -18.23 -8.65 10.88
CA ALA A 32 -17.58 -8.77 9.59
C ALA A 32 -18.29 -7.90 8.55
N ARG A 33 -17.50 -7.31 7.64
CA ARG A 33 -18.00 -6.45 6.57
C ARG A 33 -17.29 -6.82 5.27
N ALA A 34 -18.07 -7.00 4.22
CA ALA A 34 -17.57 -7.03 2.86
C ALA A 34 -17.81 -5.64 2.24
N SER A 35 -16.76 -5.03 1.69
CA SER A 35 -16.81 -3.65 1.23
C SER A 35 -15.99 -3.41 -0.02
N VAL A 36 -16.28 -2.33 -0.72
CA VAL A 36 -15.48 -1.78 -1.83
C VAL A 36 -14.90 -0.46 -1.36
N LEU A 37 -13.58 -0.31 -1.51
CA LEU A 37 -12.82 0.89 -1.28
C LEU A 37 -12.38 1.45 -2.63
N ALA A 38 -13.04 2.51 -3.11
CA ALA A 38 -12.58 3.18 -4.32
C ALA A 38 -11.40 4.09 -3.98
N LEU A 39 -10.31 3.94 -4.73
CA LEU A 39 -9.13 4.78 -4.65
C LEU A 39 -8.88 5.41 -6.01
N ALA A 40 -8.17 6.54 -6.06
CA ALA A 40 -7.87 7.28 -7.28
C ALA A 40 -7.33 6.46 -8.48
N HIS A 41 -6.77 5.26 -8.24
CA HIS A 41 -6.18 4.43 -9.29
C HIS A 41 -6.68 2.98 -9.32
N HIS A 42 -7.43 2.53 -8.31
CA HIS A 42 -7.88 1.13 -8.23
C HIS A 42 -8.96 0.92 -7.16
N ASP A 43 -9.99 0.15 -7.48
CA ASP A 43 -11.01 -0.25 -6.50
C ASP A 43 -10.59 -1.52 -5.77
N CYS A 44 -10.67 -1.51 -4.45
CA CYS A 44 -10.18 -2.60 -3.61
C CYS A 44 -11.32 -3.22 -2.81
N ARG A 45 -11.46 -4.54 -2.88
CA ARG A 45 -12.42 -5.29 -2.06
C ARG A 45 -11.83 -5.60 -0.69
N THR A 46 -12.59 -5.40 0.39
CA THR A 46 -12.23 -5.79 1.76
C THR A 46 -13.15 -6.91 2.28
N PRO A 47 -12.68 -7.82 3.15
CA PRO A 47 -11.37 -7.84 3.80
C PRO A 47 -10.25 -8.23 2.81
N MET A 48 -9.07 -7.63 2.99
CA MET A 48 -7.91 -7.89 2.14
C MET A 48 -6.62 -7.99 2.96
N PHE A 49 -5.67 -8.74 2.42
CA PHE A 49 -4.30 -8.79 2.91
C PHE A 49 -3.41 -7.92 2.03
N MET A 50 -2.53 -7.12 2.65
CA MET A 50 -1.62 -6.21 1.95
C MET A 50 -0.17 -6.69 2.15
N PRO A 51 0.50 -7.20 1.10
CA PRO A 51 1.92 -7.50 1.15
C PRO A 51 2.74 -6.25 1.46
N VAL A 52 3.75 -6.39 2.32
CA VAL A 52 4.65 -5.29 2.70
C VAL A 52 5.85 -5.28 1.78
N GLY A 53 6.06 -4.16 1.08
CA GLY A 53 7.24 -3.85 0.30
C GLY A 53 8.26 -3.07 1.12
N THR A 54 9.44 -3.65 1.34
CA THR A 54 10.58 -3.02 1.99
C THR A 54 11.58 -2.63 0.90
N GLN A 55 11.90 -1.34 0.75
CA GLN A 55 12.77 -0.80 -0.34
C GLN A 55 12.18 -0.92 -1.75
N GLY A 56 10.90 -0.60 -1.96
CA GLY A 56 10.32 -0.54 -3.30
C GLY A 56 10.11 -1.90 -3.99
N SER A 57 10.21 -3.00 -3.25
CA SER A 57 9.83 -4.33 -3.72
C SER A 57 9.29 -5.19 -2.58
N VAL A 58 8.40 -6.13 -2.90
CA VAL A 58 8.04 -7.20 -1.97
C VAL A 58 9.14 -8.25 -2.06
N LYS A 59 9.81 -8.54 -0.95
CA LYS A 59 10.99 -9.41 -0.93
C LYS A 59 10.67 -10.78 -1.54
N GLY A 60 11.35 -11.10 -2.65
CA GLY A 60 11.22 -12.39 -3.33
C GLY A 60 10.05 -12.53 -4.32
N LEU A 61 9.26 -11.47 -4.54
CA LEU A 61 8.16 -11.47 -5.51
C LEU A 61 8.27 -10.28 -6.47
N THR A 62 8.08 -10.56 -7.76
CA THR A 62 7.94 -9.54 -8.80
C THR A 62 6.53 -8.95 -8.79
N SER A 63 6.37 -7.74 -9.33
CA SER A 63 5.04 -7.12 -9.52
C SER A 63 4.09 -8.01 -10.33
N ALA A 64 4.61 -8.76 -11.31
CA ALA A 64 3.82 -9.73 -12.08
C ALA A 64 3.26 -10.85 -11.19
N GLN A 65 4.10 -11.46 -10.35
CA GLN A 65 3.66 -12.50 -9.41
C GLN A 65 2.63 -11.98 -8.39
N LEU A 66 2.75 -10.72 -7.97
CA LEU A 66 1.75 -10.08 -7.11
C LEU A 66 0.40 -9.89 -7.84
N LEU A 67 0.43 -9.58 -9.13
CA LEU A 67 -0.79 -9.50 -9.94
C LEU A 67 -1.45 -10.87 -10.12
N ASP A 68 -0.65 -11.93 -10.30
CA ASP A 68 -1.12 -13.31 -10.46
C ASP A 68 -1.87 -13.83 -9.21
N ILE A 69 -1.46 -13.39 -8.02
CA ILE A 69 -2.16 -13.71 -6.75
C ILE A 69 -3.29 -12.74 -6.42
N GLU A 70 -3.71 -11.91 -7.38
CA GLU A 70 -4.77 -10.92 -7.24
C GLU A 70 -4.53 -9.87 -6.13
N CYS A 71 -3.28 -9.57 -5.81
CA CYS A 71 -2.95 -8.54 -4.82
C CYS A 71 -3.50 -7.16 -5.25
N GLN A 72 -4.35 -6.54 -4.44
CA GLN A 72 -5.02 -5.27 -4.81
C GLN A 72 -4.22 -4.04 -4.35
N VAL A 73 -3.58 -4.12 -3.18
CA VAL A 73 -2.80 -3.03 -2.57
C VAL A 73 -1.48 -3.58 -2.03
N VAL A 74 -0.39 -2.89 -2.35
CA VAL A 74 0.92 -3.12 -1.73
C VAL A 74 1.17 -2.03 -0.69
N LEU A 75 1.66 -2.43 0.49
CA LEU A 75 2.09 -1.50 1.52
C LEU A 75 3.55 -1.13 1.29
N GLY A 76 3.84 0.12 0.95
CA GLY A 76 5.20 0.64 0.81
C GLY A 76 5.70 1.22 2.12
N ASN A 77 6.87 0.78 2.58
CA ASN A 77 7.47 1.36 3.78
C ASN A 77 8.22 2.67 3.47
N THR A 78 7.75 3.79 4.02
CA THR A 78 8.25 5.13 3.72
C THR A 78 9.66 5.39 4.25
N TYR A 79 10.06 4.79 5.38
CA TYR A 79 11.40 4.97 5.96
C TYR A 79 12.49 4.44 5.03
N HIS A 80 12.30 3.24 4.48
CA HIS A 80 13.27 2.65 3.57
C HIS A 80 13.32 3.37 2.23
N LEU A 81 12.16 3.79 1.70
CA LEU A 81 12.08 4.53 0.44
C LEU A 81 12.74 5.91 0.53
N GLY A 82 12.60 6.59 1.68
CA GLY A 82 13.21 7.88 1.96
C GLY A 82 14.72 7.84 2.11
N ASN A 83 15.28 6.75 2.66
CA ASN A 83 16.74 6.63 2.86
C ASN A 83 17.48 6.03 1.66
N ARG A 84 16.93 5.02 0.97
CA ARG A 84 17.54 4.38 -0.21
C ARG A 84 16.43 3.85 -1.13
N PRO A 85 16.18 4.44 -2.32
CA PRO A 85 17.07 5.29 -3.13
C PRO A 85 16.99 6.80 -2.84
N GLY A 86 16.07 7.25 -1.98
CA GLY A 86 15.82 8.67 -1.72
C GLY A 86 14.54 9.17 -2.40
N ALA A 87 13.82 10.08 -1.74
CA ALA A 87 12.55 10.62 -2.23
C ALA A 87 12.68 11.30 -3.59
N ASP A 88 13.79 12.00 -3.85
CA ASP A 88 14.05 12.69 -5.11
C ASP A 88 14.16 11.71 -6.29
N VAL A 89 14.80 10.55 -6.08
CA VAL A 89 14.91 9.50 -7.10
C VAL A 89 13.54 8.90 -7.40
N VAL A 90 12.73 8.66 -6.37
CA VAL A 90 11.36 8.16 -6.55
C VAL A 90 10.50 9.18 -7.29
N ALA A 91 10.64 10.47 -6.98
CA ALA A 91 9.94 11.55 -7.69
C ALA A 91 10.36 11.63 -9.17
N GLN A 92 11.67 11.57 -9.46
CA GLN A 92 12.20 11.54 -10.83
C GLN A 92 11.73 10.32 -11.61
N ALA A 93 11.51 9.18 -10.95
CA ALA A 93 10.95 7.97 -11.56
C ALA A 93 9.43 8.07 -11.85
N GLY A 94 8.78 9.21 -11.56
CA GLY A 94 7.34 9.39 -11.75
C GLY A 94 6.49 8.93 -10.57
N GLY A 95 7.08 8.85 -9.38
CA GLY A 95 6.44 8.42 -8.14
C GLY A 95 6.61 6.93 -7.85
N LEU A 96 6.14 6.52 -6.66
CA LEU A 96 6.39 5.18 -6.10
C LEU A 96 5.84 4.04 -6.98
N ARG A 97 4.64 4.20 -7.56
CA ARG A 97 4.06 3.18 -8.46
C ARG A 97 4.95 2.91 -9.66
N CYS A 98 5.45 3.97 -10.31
CA CYS A 98 6.32 3.86 -11.47
C CYS A 98 7.65 3.23 -11.09
N PHE A 99 8.22 3.65 -9.95
CA PHE A 99 9.45 3.08 -9.42
C PHE A 99 9.35 1.57 -9.14
N MET A 100 8.23 1.11 -8.56
CA MET A 100 7.99 -0.31 -8.26
C MET A 100 7.44 -1.10 -9.46
N ASN A 101 7.20 -0.46 -10.60
CA ASN A 101 6.42 -1.01 -11.72
C ASN A 101 5.11 -1.68 -11.24
N TRP A 102 4.40 -0.99 -10.34
CA TRP A 102 3.17 -1.49 -9.71
C TRP A 102 1.95 -0.76 -10.26
N PRO A 103 1.06 -1.44 -11.00
CA PRO A 103 -0.03 -0.77 -11.69
C PRO A 103 -1.24 -0.47 -10.79
N ARG A 104 -1.37 -1.12 -9.63
CA ARG A 104 -2.54 -1.00 -8.73
C ARG A 104 -2.27 -0.02 -7.56
N ALA A 105 -3.16 0.02 -6.58
CA ALA A 105 -3.08 0.94 -5.45
C ALA A 105 -1.88 0.65 -4.52
N THR A 106 -1.36 1.69 -3.89
CA THR A 106 -0.28 1.64 -2.91
C THR A 106 -0.72 2.32 -1.62
N LEU A 107 -0.40 1.72 -0.48
CA LEU A 107 -0.58 2.32 0.84
C LEU A 107 0.79 2.58 1.44
N THR A 108 1.10 3.82 1.80
CA THR A 108 2.37 4.15 2.46
C THR A 108 2.14 4.30 3.95
N ASP A 109 2.98 3.67 4.77
CA ASP A 109 2.99 3.95 6.20
C ASP A 109 3.67 5.30 6.49
N SER A 110 3.56 5.82 7.70
CA SER A 110 4.23 7.07 8.07
C SER A 110 5.71 6.90 8.43
N GLY A 111 6.22 5.66 8.53
CA GLY A 111 7.57 5.35 9.01
C GLY A 111 7.76 5.51 10.53
N GLY A 112 6.75 6.03 11.25
CA GLY A 112 6.84 6.29 12.69
C GLY A 112 7.06 5.03 13.53
N PHE A 113 6.48 3.90 13.13
CA PHE A 113 6.69 2.63 13.83
C PHE A 113 8.16 2.17 13.77
N GLN A 114 8.83 2.39 12.63
CA GLN A 114 10.25 2.06 12.49
C GLN A 114 11.15 3.07 13.19
N MET A 115 10.81 4.36 13.16
CA MET A 115 11.53 5.36 13.96
C MET A 115 11.49 5.00 15.45
N VAL A 116 10.33 4.60 15.97
CA VAL A 116 10.18 4.19 17.38
C VAL A 116 10.88 2.86 17.67
N SER A 117 10.88 1.91 16.74
CA SER A 117 11.61 0.64 16.91
C SER A 117 13.14 0.79 16.85
N LEU A 118 13.62 1.90 16.26
CA LEU A 118 15.04 2.29 16.23
C LEU A 118 15.41 3.23 17.39
N LEU A 119 14.44 3.68 18.21
CA LEU A 119 14.73 4.51 19.39
C LEU A 119 15.55 3.78 20.45
N ASP A 120 15.53 2.44 20.48
CA ASP A 120 16.47 1.66 21.30
C ASP A 120 17.94 1.91 20.91
N LEU A 121 18.18 2.56 19.75
CA LEU A 121 19.48 2.95 19.19
C LEU A 121 19.60 4.47 18.93
N ALA A 122 18.64 5.29 19.35
CA ALA A 122 18.63 6.73 19.05
C ALA A 122 18.81 7.59 20.30
N ASP A 123 19.66 8.61 20.19
CA ASP A 123 19.80 9.65 21.21
C ASP A 123 18.74 10.73 20.95
N ILE A 124 17.82 10.92 21.91
CA ILE A 124 16.75 11.91 21.82
C ILE A 124 17.20 13.18 22.55
N THR A 125 17.27 14.32 21.85
CA THR A 125 17.51 15.64 22.46
C THR A 125 16.29 16.55 22.29
N GLU A 126 16.24 17.67 23.01
CA GLU A 126 15.13 18.66 22.90
C GLU A 126 15.00 19.29 21.50
N GLU A 127 16.05 19.19 20.66
CA GLU A 127 16.11 19.83 19.34
C GLU A 127 15.71 18.88 18.18
N GLY A 128 15.58 17.58 18.45
CA GLY A 128 15.20 16.60 17.44
C GLY A 128 15.72 15.18 17.73
N VAL A 129 15.49 14.28 16.78
CA VAL A 129 15.97 12.89 16.84
C VAL A 129 17.07 12.70 15.80
N THR A 130 18.27 12.31 16.25
CA THR A 130 19.40 12.05 15.36
C THR A 130 19.56 10.53 15.22
N PHE A 131 19.39 10.00 14.02
CA PHE A 131 19.52 8.56 13.77
C PHE A 131 20.91 8.23 13.22
N GLN A 132 21.57 7.21 13.77
CA GLN A 132 22.66 6.54 13.06
C GLN A 132 22.03 5.57 12.04
N SER A 133 22.29 5.80 10.75
CA SER A 133 21.97 4.79 9.74
C SER A 133 22.87 3.56 9.92
N PRO A 134 22.35 2.34 9.76
CA PRO A 134 23.17 1.14 9.64
C PRO A 134 24.00 1.13 8.34
#